data_AF-A0A8H4T8L6-F1
#
_entry.id   AF-A0A8H4T8L6-F1
#
_cell.length_a   1.000
_cell.length_b   1.000
_cell.length_c   1.000
_cell.angle_alpha   90.00
_cell.angle_beta   90.00
_cell.angle_gamma   90.00
#
_symmetry.space_group_name_H-M   'P 1'
#
loop_
_entity.id
_entity.type
_entity.pdbx_description
1 polymer ?
#
loop_
_entity_poly.entity_id
_entity_poly.type
_entity_poly.pdbx_seq_one_letter_code
_entity_poly.pdbx_strand_id
1 'polypeptide(L)'
;MISRKRLTNVDPFSQDACQDLTLLCMKICTINPKSLSPSQDSSYTLAKSLCSAAESAGLVSLRLVQALVLLAVYEFSHAIYPASYLTIGRAARLGMLMGWHDRDAQQLFKLGDSWSKREEQRRTWWTIFVLDSIDTSGLPFAAPEPCPDELLPVNDEDWVLGKTVPSEPLYTACFSSITTLGSFARTCQAAHMLGKIVQHKETKTKSSHDILQVVQEGQSLHRALSSLQISIEEQWTSNTSLPPSDSSLACALSICVCAQALLYASYGCPDAPGITSRERLAHETEMQSVSVQGLRALGGSIVPKLTQAHSDCPLLARCLYTAANACSWFIREDYEPQMRSALATIVAELKRLSERWAIATEYIALLEQGGILNLVDDDPEFEPIQCG
;
A
#
# COMPACT_ATOMS: atom_id res chain seq x y z
N MET A 1 -10.42 1.14 10.67
CA MET A 1 -11.80 0.98 10.14
C MET A 1 -12.89 0.87 11.20
N ILE A 2 -12.72 0.14 12.32
CA ILE A 2 -13.80 -0.10 13.31
C ILE A 2 -13.87 1.01 14.36
N SER A 3 -15.08 1.46 14.73
CA SER A 3 -15.26 2.51 15.74
C SER A 3 -15.07 1.99 17.15
N ARG A 4 -14.33 2.74 17.97
CA ARG A 4 -14.22 2.48 19.41
C ARG A 4 -15.59 2.46 20.09
N LYS A 5 -16.49 3.37 19.70
CA LYS A 5 -17.85 3.46 20.27
C LYS A 5 -18.63 2.15 20.08
N ARG A 6 -18.45 1.47 18.93
CA ARG A 6 -19.15 0.22 18.63
C ARG A 6 -18.52 -1.00 19.33
N LEU A 7 -17.20 -0.98 19.52
CA LEU A 7 -16.51 -2.03 20.28
C LEU A 7 -16.85 -1.98 21.78
N THR A 8 -17.07 -0.78 22.33
CA THR A 8 -17.38 -0.61 23.76
C THR A 8 -18.87 -0.70 24.06
N ASN A 9 -19.73 -0.21 23.15
CA ASN A 9 -21.19 -0.28 23.30
C ASN A 9 -21.72 -1.49 22.53
N VAL A 10 -21.39 -2.68 23.01
CA VAL A 10 -21.99 -3.91 22.51
C VAL A 10 -23.44 -3.92 22.98
N ASP A 11 -24.39 -3.91 22.06
CA ASP A 11 -25.80 -4.10 22.39
C ASP A 11 -25.97 -5.56 22.87
N PRO A 12 -26.27 -5.81 24.16
CA PRO A 12 -26.35 -7.15 24.73
C PRO A 12 -27.49 -7.99 24.14
N PHE A 13 -28.42 -7.37 23.40
CA PHE A 13 -29.52 -8.05 22.72
C PHE A 13 -29.23 -8.33 21.24
N SER A 14 -28.13 -7.82 20.68
CA SER A 14 -27.69 -8.15 19.33
C SER A 14 -26.75 -9.36 19.37
N GLN A 15 -27.31 -10.57 19.18
CA GLN A 15 -26.52 -11.76 18.88
C GLN A 15 -25.93 -11.64 17.46
N ASP A 16 -24.91 -10.82 17.30
CA ASP A 16 -24.21 -10.67 16.04
C ASP A 16 -23.02 -11.62 16.00
N ALA A 17 -23.22 -12.83 15.47
CA ALA A 17 -22.16 -13.84 15.30
C ALA A 17 -20.92 -13.30 14.54
N CYS A 18 -21.07 -12.22 13.76
CA CYS A 18 -19.96 -11.57 13.07
C CYS A 18 -19.08 -10.72 14.00
N GLN A 19 -19.52 -10.39 15.22
CA GLN A 19 -18.72 -9.70 16.24
C GLN A 19 -17.55 -10.58 16.70
N ASP A 20 -17.84 -11.82 17.12
CA ASP A 20 -16.82 -12.76 17.61
C ASP A 20 -15.82 -13.11 16.51
N LEU A 21 -16.32 -13.28 15.28
CA LEU A 21 -15.50 -13.46 14.09
C LEU A 21 -14.56 -12.26 13.86
N THR A 22 -15.07 -11.04 13.96
CA THR A 22 -14.26 -9.82 13.81
C THR A 22 -13.16 -9.75 14.88
N LEU A 23 -13.48 -10.07 16.14
CA LEU A 23 -12.53 -10.10 17.24
C LEU A 23 -11.46 -11.18 17.06
N LEU A 24 -11.83 -12.35 16.54
CA LEU A 24 -10.90 -13.42 16.18
C LEU A 24 -9.92 -12.93 15.09
N CYS A 25 -10.41 -12.29 14.02
CA CYS A 25 -9.55 -11.72 12.99
C CYS A 25 -8.62 -10.61 13.53
N MET A 26 -9.11 -9.75 14.43
CA MET A 26 -8.25 -8.76 15.10
C MET A 26 -7.13 -9.42 15.88
N LYS A 27 -7.45 -10.47 16.64
CA LYS A 27 -6.47 -11.23 17.43
C LYS A 27 -5.41 -11.87 16.54
N ILE A 28 -5.79 -12.40 15.39
CA ILE A 28 -4.86 -13.02 14.43
C ILE A 28 -3.87 -11.98 13.88
N CYS A 29 -4.30 -10.74 13.61
CA CYS A 29 -3.39 -9.68 13.15
C CYS A 29 -2.42 -9.16 14.23
N THR A 30 -2.68 -9.42 15.52
CA THR A 30 -1.82 -8.96 16.62
C THR A 30 -0.87 -10.03 17.15
N ILE A 31 -1.16 -11.30 16.90
CA ILE A 31 -0.31 -12.41 17.35
C ILE A 31 0.78 -12.69 16.31
N ASN A 32 2.03 -12.75 16.77
CA ASN A 32 3.14 -13.27 15.97
C ASN A 32 3.12 -14.81 16.03
N PRO A 33 2.96 -15.54 14.91
CA PRO A 33 2.98 -17.00 14.90
C PRO A 33 4.39 -17.52 15.23
N LYS A 34 4.59 -18.02 16.45
CA LYS A 34 5.92 -18.41 16.96
C LYS A 34 6.39 -19.84 16.61
N SER A 35 5.53 -20.71 16.07
CA SER A 35 5.86 -22.15 15.98
C SER A 35 5.31 -22.94 14.79
N LEU A 36 4.45 -22.39 13.94
CA LEU A 36 3.94 -23.03 12.71
C LEU A 36 4.02 -22.07 11.54
N SER A 37 4.06 -22.59 10.31
CA SER A 37 3.89 -21.76 9.11
C SER A 37 2.57 -20.98 9.24
N PRO A 38 2.54 -19.65 8.97
CA PRO A 38 1.34 -18.82 9.17
C PRO A 38 0.06 -19.36 8.52
N SER A 39 0.20 -20.05 7.38
CA SER A 39 -0.91 -20.70 6.67
C SER A 39 -1.55 -21.88 7.40
N GLN A 40 -0.88 -22.47 8.39
CA GLN A 40 -1.34 -23.62 9.18
C GLN A 40 -1.81 -23.21 10.59
N ASP A 41 -1.82 -21.91 10.90
CA ASP A 41 -2.31 -21.46 12.20
C ASP A 41 -3.79 -21.87 12.39
N SER A 42 -4.09 -22.44 13.55
CA SER A 42 -5.42 -22.95 13.87
C SER A 42 -6.46 -21.84 13.95
N SER A 43 -6.07 -20.65 14.44
CA SER A 43 -6.96 -19.50 14.54
C SER A 43 -7.25 -18.93 13.16
N TYR A 44 -6.24 -18.84 12.29
CA TYR A 44 -6.40 -18.47 10.88
C TYR A 44 -7.37 -19.41 10.14
N THR A 45 -7.15 -20.72 10.25
CA THR A 45 -7.99 -21.72 9.61
C THR A 45 -9.44 -21.65 10.12
N LEU A 46 -9.62 -21.47 11.43
CA LEU A 46 -10.92 -21.28 12.05
C LEU A 46 -11.61 -20.01 11.53
N ALA A 47 -10.93 -18.86 11.54
CA ALA A 47 -11.49 -17.60 11.05
C ALA A 47 -11.95 -17.71 9.59
N LYS A 48 -11.13 -18.35 8.73
CA LYS A 48 -11.46 -18.58 7.33
C LYS A 48 -12.71 -19.46 7.15
N SER A 49 -12.83 -20.53 7.94
CA SER A 49 -14.01 -21.40 7.93
C SER A 49 -15.28 -20.68 8.39
N LEU A 50 -15.16 -19.83 9.43
CA LEU A 50 -16.28 -19.06 9.97
C LEU A 50 -16.74 -17.96 9.01
N CYS A 51 -15.83 -17.27 8.32
CA CYS A 51 -16.18 -16.33 7.26
C CYS A 51 -17.01 -17.03 6.16
N SER A 52 -16.55 -18.20 5.69
CA SER A 52 -17.25 -18.96 4.65
C SER A 52 -18.62 -19.48 5.12
N ALA A 53 -18.72 -19.91 6.38
CA ALA A 53 -19.99 -20.35 6.97
C ALA A 53 -20.98 -19.19 7.10
N ALA A 54 -20.52 -18.00 7.53
CA ALA A 54 -21.34 -16.80 7.63
C ALA A 54 -21.87 -16.35 6.25
N GLU A 55 -21.01 -16.37 5.23
CA GLU A 55 -21.41 -16.11 3.84
C GLU A 55 -22.47 -17.10 3.35
N SER A 56 -22.23 -18.41 3.58
CA SER A 56 -23.15 -19.48 3.15
C SER A 56 -24.51 -19.42 3.86
N ALA A 57 -24.53 -18.92 5.10
CA ALA A 57 -25.75 -18.66 5.87
C ALA A 57 -26.47 -17.36 5.47
N GLY A 58 -25.92 -16.58 4.52
CA GLY A 58 -26.49 -15.31 4.09
C GLY A 58 -26.33 -14.17 5.11
N LEU A 59 -25.42 -14.30 6.08
CA LEU A 59 -25.17 -13.31 7.13
C LEU A 59 -24.27 -12.17 6.65
N VAL A 60 -24.63 -11.55 5.52
CA VAL A 60 -23.88 -10.43 4.94
C VAL A 60 -24.06 -9.19 5.79
N SER A 61 -22.96 -8.70 6.36
CA SER A 61 -22.94 -7.53 7.23
C SER A 61 -21.64 -6.73 7.08
N LEU A 62 -21.64 -5.48 7.55
CA LEU A 62 -20.41 -4.67 7.64
C LEU A 62 -19.31 -5.39 8.41
N ARG A 63 -19.66 -6.13 9.48
CA ARG A 63 -18.69 -6.87 10.29
C ARG A 63 -18.08 -8.04 9.55
N LEU A 64 -18.87 -8.78 8.78
CA LEU A 64 -18.34 -9.86 7.94
C LEU A 64 -17.30 -9.31 6.96
N VAL A 65 -17.59 -8.18 6.31
CA VAL A 65 -16.62 -7.54 5.40
C VAL A 65 -15.39 -7.03 6.14
N GLN A 66 -15.56 -6.42 7.32
CA GLN A 66 -14.43 -6.05 8.17
C GLN A 66 -13.58 -7.27 8.59
N ALA A 67 -14.20 -8.40 8.90
CA ALA A 67 -13.50 -9.63 9.22
C ALA A 67 -12.72 -10.19 8.02
N LEU A 68 -13.29 -10.16 6.82
CA LEU A 68 -12.61 -10.53 5.57
C LEU A 68 -11.42 -9.60 5.28
N VAL A 69 -11.57 -8.28 5.49
CA VAL A 69 -10.48 -7.32 5.33
C VAL A 69 -9.34 -7.63 6.30
N LEU A 70 -9.62 -7.87 7.58
CA LEU A 70 -8.59 -8.26 8.55
C LEU A 70 -7.92 -9.58 8.18
N LEU A 71 -8.69 -10.56 7.70
CA LEU A 71 -8.16 -11.82 7.22
C LEU A 71 -7.23 -11.63 6.01
N ALA A 72 -7.61 -10.77 5.06
CA ALA A 72 -6.79 -10.43 3.90
C ALA A 72 -5.49 -9.72 4.31
N VAL A 73 -5.53 -8.83 5.32
CA VAL A 73 -4.33 -8.19 5.89
C VAL A 73 -3.38 -9.25 6.47
N TYR A 74 -3.90 -10.21 7.22
CA TYR A 74 -3.09 -11.30 7.75
C TYR A 74 -2.44 -12.12 6.61
N GLU A 75 -3.26 -12.53 5.64
CA GLU A 75 -2.79 -13.31 4.47
C GLU A 75 -1.72 -12.55 3.69
N PHE A 76 -1.91 -11.24 3.45
CA PHE A 76 -0.93 -10.37 2.80
C PHE A 76 0.38 -10.28 3.60
N SER A 77 0.28 -9.99 4.90
CA SER A 77 1.44 -9.74 5.77
C SER A 77 2.31 -11.00 5.98
N HIS A 78 1.73 -12.17 5.74
CA HIS A 78 2.42 -13.46 5.80
C HIS A 78 2.63 -14.11 4.42
N ALA A 79 2.57 -13.34 3.33
CA ALA A 79 2.84 -13.79 1.95
C ALA A 79 1.98 -14.99 1.46
N ILE A 80 0.72 -15.08 1.91
CA ILE A 80 -0.24 -16.09 1.46
C ILE A 80 -1.00 -15.57 0.23
N TYR A 81 -0.26 -15.29 -0.85
CA TYR A 81 -0.72 -14.45 -1.96
C TYR A 81 -1.99 -14.92 -2.70
N PRO A 82 -2.16 -16.20 -3.08
CA PRO A 82 -3.41 -16.62 -3.71
C PRO A 82 -4.63 -16.45 -2.79
N ALA A 83 -4.42 -16.60 -1.48
CA ALA A 83 -5.48 -16.44 -0.50
C ALA A 83 -5.84 -14.97 -0.29
N SER A 84 -4.83 -14.10 -0.13
CA SER A 84 -5.03 -12.66 0.08
C SER A 84 -5.84 -12.04 -1.07
N TYR A 85 -5.42 -12.29 -2.32
CA TYR A 85 -6.11 -11.83 -3.53
C TYR A 85 -7.58 -12.26 -3.58
N LEU A 86 -7.86 -13.54 -3.26
CA LEU A 86 -9.23 -14.05 -3.27
C LEU A 86 -10.07 -13.53 -2.09
N THR A 87 -9.48 -13.34 -0.92
CA THR A 87 -10.16 -12.79 0.25
C THR A 87 -10.51 -11.33 0.05
N ILE A 88 -9.58 -10.52 -0.48
CA ILE A 88 -9.86 -9.11 -0.76
C ILE A 88 -10.89 -8.95 -1.88
N GLY A 89 -10.81 -9.78 -2.93
CA GLY A 89 -11.82 -9.80 -3.98
C GLY A 89 -13.22 -10.23 -3.51
N ARG A 90 -13.30 -11.09 -2.48
CA ARG A 90 -14.58 -11.41 -1.81
C ARG A 90 -15.10 -10.22 -1.01
N ALA A 91 -14.25 -9.58 -0.22
CA ALA A 91 -14.61 -8.36 0.52
C ALA A 91 -15.12 -7.25 -0.41
N ALA A 92 -14.44 -7.03 -1.55
CA ALA A 92 -14.85 -6.07 -2.57
C ALA A 92 -16.23 -6.39 -3.14
N ARG A 93 -16.49 -7.65 -3.51
CA ARG A 93 -17.81 -8.08 -4.02
C ARG A 93 -18.93 -7.89 -3.01
N LEU A 94 -18.69 -8.19 -1.74
CA LEU A 94 -19.67 -7.93 -0.68
C LEU A 94 -19.88 -6.42 -0.44
N GLY A 95 -18.81 -5.62 -0.49
CA GLY A 95 -18.92 -4.16 -0.43
C GLY A 95 -19.71 -3.57 -1.59
N MET A 96 -19.52 -4.09 -2.80
CA MET A 96 -20.30 -3.73 -3.98
C MET A 96 -21.77 -4.14 -3.85
N LEU A 97 -22.03 -5.36 -3.37
CA LEU A 97 -23.38 -5.85 -3.07
C LEU A 97 -24.10 -4.97 -2.04
N MET A 98 -23.36 -4.37 -1.09
CA MET A 98 -23.89 -3.42 -0.12
C MET A 98 -23.96 -1.97 -0.62
N GLY A 99 -23.60 -1.70 -1.88
CA GLY A 99 -23.70 -0.37 -2.48
C GLY A 99 -22.69 0.64 -1.94
N TRP A 100 -21.51 0.20 -1.45
CA TRP A 100 -20.50 1.11 -0.91
C TRP A 100 -19.60 1.76 -1.97
N HIS A 101 -19.58 1.18 -3.17
CA HIS A 101 -18.76 1.60 -4.30
C HIS A 101 -19.31 2.82 -5.04
N ASP A 102 -20.62 3.05 -4.94
CA ASP A 102 -21.33 4.11 -5.64
C ASP A 102 -22.53 4.54 -4.78
N ARG A 103 -22.68 5.85 -4.60
CA ARG A 103 -23.75 6.47 -3.82
C ARG A 103 -25.11 6.35 -4.48
N ASP A 104 -25.13 6.27 -5.81
CA ASP A 104 -26.33 6.12 -6.63
C ASP A 104 -26.69 4.63 -6.86
N ALA A 105 -25.83 3.69 -6.42
CA ALA A 105 -26.13 2.27 -6.51
C ALA A 105 -27.36 1.88 -5.70
N GLN A 106 -28.08 0.88 -6.19
CA GLN A 106 -29.20 0.28 -5.47
C GLN A 106 -28.73 -0.27 -4.12
N GLN A 107 -29.20 0.36 -3.04
CA GLN A 107 -28.86 -0.03 -1.69
C GLN A 107 -29.71 -1.26 -1.32
N LEU A 108 -29.15 -2.46 -1.52
CA LEU A 108 -29.81 -3.73 -1.18
C LEU A 108 -29.98 -3.92 0.34
N PHE A 109 -29.27 -3.14 1.15
CA PHE A 109 -29.28 -3.19 2.61
C PHE A 109 -29.54 -1.81 3.22
N LYS A 110 -30.01 -1.77 4.48
CA LYS A 110 -30.18 -0.50 5.21
C LYS A 110 -28.85 0.24 5.33
N LEU A 111 -28.82 1.46 4.84
CA LEU A 111 -27.70 2.39 5.03
C LEU A 111 -27.43 2.64 6.52
N GLY A 112 -26.20 3.05 6.84
CA GLY A 112 -25.86 3.40 8.21
C GLY A 112 -26.76 4.53 8.76
N ASP A 113 -27.57 4.21 9.77
CA ASP A 113 -28.50 5.15 10.43
C ASP A 113 -27.78 6.29 11.18
N SER A 114 -26.46 6.18 11.37
CA SER A 114 -25.65 7.16 12.08
C SER A 114 -24.41 7.54 11.26
N TRP A 115 -23.92 8.77 11.50
CA TRP A 115 -22.69 9.26 10.89
C TRP A 115 -21.52 8.29 11.12
N SER A 116 -21.38 7.74 12.33
CA SER A 116 -20.32 6.76 12.64
C SER A 116 -20.44 5.48 11.83
N LYS A 117 -21.66 4.97 11.57
CA LYS A 117 -21.84 3.79 10.71
C LYS A 117 -21.38 4.07 9.28
N ARG A 118 -21.69 5.25 8.74
CA ARG A 118 -21.26 5.66 7.39
C ARG A 118 -19.75 5.82 7.27
N GLU A 119 -19.12 6.41 8.29
CA GLU A 119 -17.66 6.53 8.30
C GLU A 119 -16.96 5.16 8.44
N GLU A 120 -17.53 4.21 9.19
CA GLU A 120 -16.99 2.84 9.20
C GLU A 120 -17.12 2.16 7.84
N GLN A 121 -18.26 2.31 7.15
CA GLN A 121 -18.44 1.79 5.80
C GLN A 121 -17.39 2.37 4.85
N ARG A 122 -17.25 3.70 4.84
CA ARG A 122 -16.24 4.42 4.05
C ARG A 122 -14.82 3.92 4.35
N ARG A 123 -14.44 3.86 5.62
CA ARG A 123 -13.11 3.38 6.00
C ARG A 123 -12.89 1.92 5.61
N THR A 124 -13.91 1.09 5.68
CA THR A 124 -13.83 -0.32 5.28
C THR A 124 -13.66 -0.42 3.75
N TRP A 125 -14.45 0.32 2.98
CA TRP A 125 -14.35 0.39 1.52
C TRP A 125 -12.97 0.87 1.05
N TRP A 126 -12.48 1.97 1.63
CA TRP A 126 -11.14 2.46 1.35
C TRP A 126 -10.04 1.47 1.75
N THR A 127 -10.22 0.71 2.84
CA THR A 127 -9.26 -0.34 3.19
C THR A 127 -9.24 -1.45 2.15
N ILE A 128 -10.42 -1.83 1.62
CA ILE A 128 -10.52 -2.79 0.52
C ILE A 128 -9.75 -2.28 -0.70
N PHE A 129 -10.02 -1.04 -1.11
CA PHE A 129 -9.36 -0.41 -2.25
C PHE A 129 -7.83 -0.34 -2.08
N VAL A 130 -7.35 0.06 -0.89
CA VAL A 130 -5.92 0.10 -0.57
C VAL A 130 -5.29 -1.29 -0.71
N LEU A 131 -5.87 -2.32 -0.09
CA LEU A 131 -5.32 -3.68 -0.14
C LEU A 131 -5.37 -4.29 -1.54
N ASP A 132 -6.43 -4.04 -2.30
CA ASP A 132 -6.56 -4.50 -3.68
C ASP A 132 -5.52 -3.82 -4.59
N SER A 133 -5.24 -2.53 -4.37
CA SER A 133 -4.24 -1.79 -5.17
C SER A 133 -2.80 -2.27 -4.96
N ILE A 134 -2.44 -2.71 -3.74
CA ILE A 134 -1.07 -3.10 -3.38
C ILE A 134 -0.72 -4.54 -3.76
N ASP A 135 -1.72 -5.42 -3.87
CA ASP A 135 -1.55 -6.87 -4.03
C ASP A 135 -1.44 -7.29 -5.51
N THR A 136 -1.57 -6.34 -6.44
CA THR A 136 -1.64 -6.67 -7.87
C THR A 136 -0.28 -6.89 -8.51
N SER A 137 0.03 -8.17 -8.71
CA SER A 137 1.06 -8.65 -9.63
C SER A 137 0.56 -8.63 -11.09
N GLY A 138 -0.04 -7.51 -11.54
CA GLY A 138 -0.66 -7.38 -12.87
C GLY A 138 -2.01 -8.10 -13.03
N LEU A 139 -2.66 -8.44 -11.92
CA LEU A 139 -4.04 -8.95 -11.91
C LEU A 139 -5.03 -7.77 -11.92
N PRO A 140 -6.25 -7.95 -12.47
CA PRO A 140 -7.27 -6.91 -12.46
C PRO A 140 -7.73 -6.62 -11.02
N PHE A 141 -7.98 -5.34 -10.74
CA PHE A 141 -8.59 -4.90 -9.48
C PHE A 141 -10.00 -5.47 -9.33
N ALA A 142 -10.33 -5.88 -8.11
CA ALA A 142 -11.67 -6.29 -7.72
C ALA A 142 -12.54 -5.09 -7.34
N ALA A 143 -11.95 -4.03 -6.78
CA ALA A 143 -12.62 -2.77 -6.50
C ALA A 143 -12.64 -1.88 -7.77
N PRO A 144 -13.79 -1.29 -8.12
CA PRO A 144 -13.86 -0.34 -9.23
C PRO A 144 -13.09 0.96 -8.90
N GLU A 145 -12.80 1.74 -9.95
CA GLU A 145 -12.20 3.06 -9.81
C GLU A 145 -13.12 3.97 -8.96
N PRO A 146 -12.57 4.79 -8.03
CA PRO A 146 -13.38 5.69 -7.22
C PRO A 146 -14.16 6.71 -8.06
N CYS A 147 -15.44 6.89 -7.74
CA CYS A 147 -16.32 7.88 -8.39
C CYS A 147 -15.83 9.33 -8.17
N PRO A 148 -16.13 10.27 -9.09
CA PRO A 148 -15.69 11.66 -8.96
C PRO A 148 -16.14 12.37 -7.66
N ASP A 149 -17.23 11.92 -7.05
CA ASP A 149 -17.77 12.44 -5.79
C ASP A 149 -17.32 11.64 -4.55
N GLU A 150 -16.36 10.71 -4.72
CA GLU A 150 -15.84 9.88 -3.64
C GLU A 150 -15.23 10.76 -2.53
N LEU A 151 -15.58 10.45 -1.28
CA LEU A 151 -15.09 11.18 -0.11
C LEU A 151 -13.97 10.41 0.57
N LEU A 152 -12.93 11.14 0.95
CA LEU A 152 -11.86 10.63 1.79
C LEU A 152 -12.35 10.37 3.22
N PRO A 153 -11.73 9.40 3.93
CA PRO A 153 -11.96 9.21 5.35
C PRO A 153 -11.62 10.47 6.15
N VAL A 154 -12.34 10.70 7.25
CA VAL A 154 -12.04 11.83 8.15
C VAL A 154 -10.74 11.59 8.91
N ASN A 155 -10.16 12.63 9.52
CA ASN A 155 -8.94 12.45 10.30
C ASN A 155 -9.13 11.47 11.47
N ASP A 156 -8.04 10.79 11.82
CA ASP A 156 -8.08 9.69 12.77
C ASP A 156 -8.38 10.14 14.21
N GLU A 157 -7.99 11.36 14.57
CA GLU A 157 -8.26 11.93 15.90
C GLU A 157 -9.76 12.18 16.11
N ASP A 158 -10.40 12.90 15.20
CA ASP A 158 -11.83 13.16 15.24
C ASP A 158 -12.64 11.88 15.11
N TRP A 159 -12.14 10.91 14.32
CA TRP A 159 -12.72 9.57 14.25
C TRP A 159 -12.68 8.82 15.58
N VAL A 160 -11.53 8.80 16.26
CA VAL A 160 -11.35 8.12 17.56
C VAL A 160 -12.20 8.78 18.64
N LEU A 161 -12.29 10.12 18.64
CA LEU A 161 -13.18 10.89 19.52
C LEU A 161 -14.66 10.71 19.13
N GLY A 162 -14.92 10.24 17.90
CA GLY A 162 -16.24 10.09 17.31
C GLY A 162 -16.98 11.42 17.19
N LYS A 163 -16.24 12.48 16.82
CA LYS A 163 -16.78 13.79 16.49
C LYS A 163 -17.32 13.77 15.05
N THR A 164 -18.48 14.39 14.85
CA THR A 164 -19.05 14.55 13.51
C THR A 164 -18.36 15.70 12.80
N VAL A 165 -17.56 15.40 11.80
CA VAL A 165 -16.81 16.38 10.98
C VAL A 165 -17.08 16.15 9.49
N PRO A 166 -16.96 17.19 8.64
CA PRO A 166 -17.06 17.02 7.20
C PRO A 166 -15.90 16.18 6.66
N SER A 167 -16.16 15.47 5.56
CA SER A 167 -15.15 14.71 4.82
C SER A 167 -14.74 15.48 3.57
N GLU A 168 -13.46 15.47 3.25
CA GLU A 168 -12.95 16.06 2.01
C GLU A 168 -13.18 15.14 0.80
N PRO A 169 -13.43 15.68 -0.40
CA PRO A 169 -13.50 14.88 -1.61
C PRO A 169 -12.11 14.39 -2.04
N LEU A 170 -12.05 13.21 -2.67
CA LEU A 170 -10.84 12.66 -3.28
C LEU A 170 -10.34 13.56 -4.42
N TYR A 171 -11.26 13.94 -5.31
CA TYR A 171 -11.00 14.80 -6.44
C TYR A 171 -11.21 16.26 -6.03
N THR A 172 -10.13 16.97 -5.74
CA THR A 172 -10.17 18.41 -5.49
C THR A 172 -8.91 19.10 -5.97
N ALA A 173 -9.06 20.36 -6.41
CA ALA A 173 -7.95 21.23 -6.72
C ALA A 173 -7.29 21.78 -5.44
N CYS A 174 -8.04 21.90 -4.33
CA CYS A 174 -7.54 22.37 -3.05
C CYS A 174 -8.40 21.82 -1.90
N PHE A 175 -7.76 21.42 -0.80
CA PHE A 175 -8.48 21.00 0.40
C PHE A 175 -8.98 22.21 1.19
N SER A 176 -10.10 22.03 1.92
CA SER A 176 -10.61 23.05 2.81
C SER A 176 -9.61 23.40 3.93
N SER A 177 -9.55 24.67 4.34
CA SER A 177 -8.81 25.07 5.55
C SER A 177 -9.48 24.66 6.86
N ILE A 178 -10.71 24.13 6.78
CA ILE A 178 -11.54 23.76 7.93
C ILE A 178 -11.23 22.34 8.42
N THR A 179 -10.67 21.49 7.55
CA THR A 179 -10.39 20.09 7.86
C THR A 179 -8.88 19.82 7.82
N THR A 180 -8.45 18.84 8.61
CA THR A 180 -7.11 18.28 8.51
C THR A 180 -7.20 16.90 7.86
N LEU A 181 -6.34 16.62 6.89
CA LEU A 181 -6.27 15.28 6.29
C LEU A 181 -5.55 14.32 7.23
N GLY A 182 -6.24 13.24 7.60
CA GLY A 182 -5.64 12.16 8.38
C GLY A 182 -4.68 11.31 7.57
N SER A 183 -3.82 10.57 8.26
CA SER A 183 -2.86 9.65 7.63
C SER A 183 -3.55 8.52 6.86
N PHE A 184 -4.70 8.04 7.32
CA PHE A 184 -5.48 7.08 6.56
C PHE A 184 -6.02 7.68 5.24
N ALA A 185 -6.45 8.94 5.24
CA ALA A 185 -6.84 9.63 4.00
C ALA A 185 -5.65 9.77 3.03
N ARG A 186 -4.45 10.08 3.52
CA ARG A 186 -3.22 10.08 2.71
C ARG A 186 -2.91 8.71 2.11
N THR A 187 -3.12 7.65 2.89
CA THR A 187 -2.96 6.26 2.42
C THR A 187 -3.92 5.95 1.27
N CYS A 188 -5.17 6.44 1.36
CA CYS A 188 -6.17 6.32 0.30
C CYS A 188 -5.76 7.07 -0.97
N GLN A 189 -5.25 8.30 -0.85
CA GLN A 189 -4.73 9.07 -1.96
C GLN A 189 -3.56 8.36 -2.66
N ALA A 190 -2.61 7.83 -1.87
CA ALA A 190 -1.47 7.09 -2.38
C ALA A 190 -1.92 5.83 -3.15
N ALA A 191 -2.88 5.08 -2.61
CA ALA A 191 -3.45 3.90 -3.26
C ALA A 191 -4.19 4.26 -4.56
N HIS A 192 -4.93 5.37 -4.59
CA HIS A 192 -5.59 5.84 -5.80
C HIS A 192 -4.56 6.18 -6.88
N MET A 193 -3.51 6.91 -6.54
CA MET A 193 -2.42 7.20 -7.47
C MET A 193 -1.70 5.93 -7.97
N LEU A 194 -1.50 4.93 -7.10
CA LEU A 194 -0.98 3.63 -7.51
C LEU A 194 -1.88 2.96 -8.56
N GLY A 195 -3.20 2.97 -8.34
CA GLY A 195 -4.19 2.47 -9.31
C GLY A 195 -4.09 3.15 -10.68
N LYS A 196 -3.98 4.48 -10.71
CA LYS A 196 -3.78 5.25 -11.94
C LYS A 196 -2.50 4.84 -12.69
N ILE A 197 -1.41 4.58 -11.98
CA ILE A 197 -0.14 4.16 -12.59
C ILE A 197 -0.21 2.73 -13.15
N VAL A 198 -0.91 1.82 -12.47
CA VAL A 198 -1.13 0.47 -12.99
C VAL A 198 -1.91 0.53 -14.30
N GLN A 199 -3.00 1.30 -14.37
CA GLN A 199 -3.76 1.55 -15.60
C GLN A 199 -2.91 2.21 -16.70
N HIS A 200 -2.09 3.18 -16.32
CA HIS A 200 -1.16 3.86 -17.23
C HIS A 200 -0.15 2.88 -17.84
N LYS A 201 0.46 2.02 -17.03
CA LYS A 201 1.41 1.00 -17.46
C LYS A 201 0.77 0.01 -18.43
N GLU A 202 -0.46 -0.44 -18.15
CA GLU A 202 -1.21 -1.28 -19.09
C GLU A 202 -1.49 -0.56 -20.41
N THR A 203 -1.91 0.70 -20.35
CA THR A 203 -2.20 1.52 -21.54
C THR A 203 -0.95 1.71 -22.38
N LYS A 204 0.19 2.02 -21.76
CA LYS A 204 1.50 2.12 -22.43
C LYS A 204 1.92 0.81 -23.11
N THR A 205 1.59 -0.34 -22.50
CA THR A 205 1.94 -1.65 -23.08
C THR A 205 1.04 -2.00 -24.27
N LYS A 206 -0.23 -1.56 -24.24
CA LYS A 206 -1.23 -1.86 -25.27
C LYS A 206 -1.27 -0.82 -26.41
N SER A 207 -0.84 0.42 -26.18
CA SER A 207 -1.02 1.50 -27.16
C SER A 207 0.02 1.45 -28.29
N SER A 208 -0.46 1.34 -29.53
CA SER A 208 0.39 1.39 -30.73
C SER A 208 0.48 2.78 -31.38
N HIS A 209 -0.31 3.77 -30.95
CA HIS A 209 -0.59 4.93 -31.81
C HIS A 209 -0.48 6.36 -31.23
N ASP A 210 -0.39 6.60 -29.90
CA ASP A 210 -0.10 7.96 -29.38
C ASP A 210 0.86 7.95 -28.18
N ILE A 211 2.14 7.99 -28.51
CA ILE A 211 3.24 7.93 -27.54
C ILE A 211 3.38 9.25 -26.80
N LEU A 212 3.16 10.37 -27.48
CA LEU A 212 3.32 11.69 -26.91
C LEU A 212 2.33 11.87 -25.76
N GLN A 213 1.07 11.50 -25.98
CA GLN A 213 0.04 11.56 -24.95
C GLN A 213 0.39 10.67 -23.75
N VAL A 214 0.85 9.43 -23.98
CA VAL A 214 1.27 8.51 -22.92
C VAL A 214 2.46 9.05 -22.12
N VAL A 215 3.43 9.68 -22.78
CA VAL A 215 4.58 10.27 -22.07
C VAL A 215 4.15 11.49 -21.26
N GLN A 216 3.30 12.37 -21.81
CA GLN A 216 2.75 13.53 -21.11
C GLN A 216 1.87 13.15 -19.91
N GLU A 217 1.09 12.09 -20.04
CA GLU A 217 0.34 11.49 -18.93
C GLU A 217 1.31 11.00 -17.85
N GLY A 218 2.36 10.26 -18.21
CA GLY A 218 3.41 9.82 -17.29
C GLY A 218 4.09 10.97 -16.54
N GLN A 219 4.41 12.06 -17.23
CA GLN A 219 4.96 13.28 -16.62
C GLN A 219 3.97 13.94 -15.65
N SER A 220 2.67 13.92 -15.97
CA SER A 220 1.63 14.47 -15.11
C SER A 220 1.41 13.62 -13.85
N LEU A 221 1.43 12.29 -13.99
CA LEU A 221 1.40 11.34 -12.87
C LEU A 221 2.63 11.51 -11.95
N HIS A 222 3.82 11.67 -12.52
CA HIS A 222 5.02 11.97 -11.73
C HIS A 222 4.87 13.25 -10.91
N ARG A 223 4.41 14.36 -11.54
CA ARG A 223 4.22 15.64 -10.83
C ARG A 223 3.21 15.51 -9.68
N ALA A 224 2.09 14.82 -9.91
CA ALA A 224 1.08 14.59 -8.89
C ALA A 224 1.61 13.74 -7.72
N LEU A 225 2.33 12.65 -8.00
CA LEU A 225 2.95 11.81 -6.97
C LEU A 225 4.01 12.54 -6.16
N SER A 226 4.89 13.29 -6.83
CA SER A 226 5.93 14.07 -6.15
C SER A 226 5.32 15.13 -5.24
N SER A 227 4.26 15.81 -5.69
CA SER A 227 3.52 16.76 -4.84
C SER A 227 2.86 16.07 -3.63
N LEU A 228 2.26 14.90 -3.83
CA LEU A 228 1.68 14.12 -2.74
C LEU A 228 2.75 13.65 -1.73
N GLN A 229 3.90 13.17 -2.22
CA GLN A 229 5.03 12.77 -1.38
C GLN A 229 5.52 13.93 -0.51
N ILE A 230 5.81 15.08 -1.12
CA ILE A 230 6.27 16.27 -0.39
C ILE A 230 5.25 16.66 0.69
N SER A 231 3.96 16.67 0.35
CA SER A 231 2.91 16.99 1.32
C SER A 231 2.83 16.00 2.49
N ILE A 232 3.11 14.71 2.25
CA ILE A 232 3.17 13.68 3.31
C ILE A 232 4.43 13.88 4.17
N GLU A 233 5.58 14.20 3.58
CA GLU A 233 6.84 14.45 4.29
C GLU A 233 6.78 15.74 5.14
N GLU A 234 6.15 16.80 4.64
CA GLU A 234 5.90 18.03 5.40
C GLU A 234 5.04 17.72 6.64
N GLN A 235 3.96 16.95 6.47
CA GLN A 235 3.10 16.54 7.58
C GLN A 235 3.82 15.63 8.57
N TRP A 236 4.71 14.76 8.08
CA TRP A 236 5.56 13.93 8.92
C TRP A 236 6.45 14.79 9.83
N THR A 237 7.18 15.75 9.24
CA THR A 237 8.11 16.61 9.98
C THR A 237 7.41 17.55 10.97
N SER A 238 6.19 18.02 10.65
CA SER A 238 5.40 18.84 11.59
C SER A 238 4.89 18.05 12.80
N ASN A 239 4.61 16.75 12.62
CA ASN A 239 4.02 15.90 13.66
C ASN A 239 5.04 15.31 14.64
N THR A 240 6.34 15.42 14.38
CA THR A 240 7.45 14.93 15.23
C THR A 240 7.48 15.48 16.67
N SER A 241 6.55 16.36 17.04
CA SER A 241 6.37 16.90 18.39
C SER A 241 5.34 16.15 19.26
N LEU A 242 4.68 15.09 18.73
CA LEU A 242 3.66 14.29 19.43
C LEU A 242 3.98 12.77 19.30
N PRO A 243 3.82 11.94 20.35
CA PRO A 243 4.08 10.49 20.29
C PRO A 243 2.85 9.69 19.79
N PRO A 244 2.98 8.35 19.65
CA PRO A 244 3.31 7.61 18.44
C PRO A 244 2.04 7.31 17.60
N SER A 245 1.81 8.07 16.53
CA SER A 245 0.95 7.63 15.41
C SER A 245 1.72 7.61 14.08
N ASP A 246 3.06 7.65 14.16
CA ASP A 246 4.01 7.74 13.04
C ASP A 246 3.95 6.55 12.08
N SER A 247 3.49 5.38 12.57
CA SER A 247 3.32 4.19 11.73
C SER A 247 2.29 4.37 10.61
N SER A 248 1.36 5.32 10.77
CA SER A 248 0.24 5.51 9.84
C SER A 248 0.61 6.32 8.58
N LEU A 249 1.44 7.36 8.72
CA LEU A 249 2.00 8.08 7.56
C LEU A 249 3.02 7.21 6.82
N ALA A 250 3.66 6.25 7.52
CA ALA A 250 4.65 5.35 6.90
C ALA A 250 4.00 4.47 5.84
N CYS A 251 2.78 4.01 6.08
CA CYS A 251 2.02 3.24 5.12
C CYS A 251 1.67 4.10 3.87
N ALA A 252 1.26 5.35 4.05
CA ALA A 252 0.98 6.26 2.93
C ALA A 252 2.24 6.52 2.08
N LEU A 253 3.36 6.87 2.72
CA LEU A 253 4.62 7.10 2.03
C LEU A 253 5.13 5.81 1.34
N SER A 254 4.98 4.65 1.97
CA SER A 254 5.35 3.36 1.37
C SER A 254 4.59 3.08 0.07
N ILE A 255 3.28 3.36 0.04
CA ILE A 255 2.47 3.19 -1.18
C ILE A 255 2.89 4.23 -2.23
N CYS A 256 3.11 5.50 -1.85
CA CYS A 256 3.61 6.52 -2.78
C CYS A 256 4.95 6.12 -3.41
N VAL A 257 5.89 5.61 -2.63
CA VAL A 257 7.20 5.14 -3.12
C VAL A 257 7.01 3.96 -4.08
N CYS A 258 6.17 2.98 -3.74
CA CYS A 258 5.88 1.86 -4.64
C CYS A 258 5.27 2.34 -5.98
N ALA A 259 4.35 3.31 -5.91
CA ALA A 259 3.72 3.92 -7.06
C ALA A 259 4.75 4.65 -7.95
N GLN A 260 5.61 5.47 -7.35
CA GLN A 260 6.69 6.16 -8.05
C GLN A 260 7.68 5.18 -8.68
N ALA A 261 8.12 4.16 -7.95
CA ALA A 261 9.04 3.17 -8.47
C ALA A 261 8.45 2.38 -9.65
N LEU A 262 7.16 2.04 -9.60
CA LEU A 262 6.45 1.39 -10.72
C LEU A 262 6.42 2.28 -11.97
N LEU A 263 6.14 3.57 -11.78
CA LEU A 263 6.16 4.55 -12.87
C LEU A 263 7.58 4.67 -13.44
N TYR A 264 8.59 4.88 -12.60
CA TYR A 264 9.97 5.08 -13.03
C TYR A 264 10.58 3.84 -13.68
N ALA A 265 10.30 2.64 -13.15
CA ALA A 265 10.73 1.39 -13.78
C ALA A 265 10.17 1.24 -15.20
N SER A 266 8.98 1.80 -15.46
CA SER A 266 8.37 1.77 -16.80
C SER A 266 9.09 2.68 -17.80
N TYR A 267 9.88 3.67 -17.37
CA TYR A 267 10.55 4.65 -18.23
C TYR A 267 12.08 4.72 -18.06
N GLY A 268 12.66 4.07 -17.05
CA GLY A 268 14.08 4.17 -16.73
C GLY A 268 15.00 3.44 -17.72
N CYS A 269 14.53 2.35 -18.33
CA CYS A 269 15.32 1.57 -19.28
C CYS A 269 15.14 2.07 -20.73
N PRO A 270 16.22 2.44 -21.45
CA PRO A 270 16.14 2.91 -22.82
C PRO A 270 15.72 1.83 -23.83
N ASP A 271 15.93 0.55 -23.50
CA ASP A 271 15.67 -0.61 -24.37
C ASP A 271 14.38 -1.35 -24.01
N ALA A 272 13.43 -0.68 -23.35
CA ALA A 272 12.16 -1.31 -23.02
C ALA A 272 11.44 -1.84 -24.29
N PRO A 273 10.78 -3.02 -24.21
CA PRO A 273 10.12 -3.63 -25.36
C PRO A 273 9.16 -2.65 -26.05
N GLY A 274 9.27 -2.49 -27.36
CA GLY A 274 8.43 -1.59 -28.17
C GLY A 274 9.06 -0.24 -28.54
N ILE A 275 10.26 0.08 -28.07
CA ILE A 275 10.97 1.34 -28.38
C ILE A 275 11.86 1.24 -29.64
N THR A 276 12.32 0.04 -30.00
CA THR A 276 13.41 -0.18 -30.99
C THR A 276 13.06 0.11 -32.46
N SER A 277 11.79 0.39 -32.79
CA SER A 277 11.33 0.55 -34.18
C SER A 277 10.90 1.98 -34.55
N ARG A 278 11.10 3.00 -33.68
CA ARG A 278 10.63 4.38 -33.95
C ARG A 278 11.66 5.47 -33.61
N GLU A 279 11.42 6.67 -34.16
CA GLU A 279 12.10 7.89 -33.73
C GLU A 279 11.76 8.22 -32.26
N ARG A 280 12.78 8.55 -31.47
CA ARG A 280 12.62 8.91 -30.05
C ARG A 280 12.21 10.37 -29.93
N LEU A 281 11.21 10.64 -29.09
CA LEU A 281 10.74 12.00 -28.79
C LEU A 281 11.58 12.62 -27.65
N ALA A 282 11.78 13.94 -27.67
CA ALA A 282 12.48 14.66 -26.59
C ALA A 282 11.83 14.42 -25.21
N HIS A 283 10.49 14.37 -25.16
CA HIS A 283 9.74 14.08 -23.94
C HIS A 283 10.03 12.68 -23.35
N GLU A 284 10.40 11.70 -24.18
CA GLU A 284 10.79 10.38 -23.68
C GLU A 284 12.12 10.46 -22.92
N THR A 285 13.09 11.18 -23.47
CA THR A 285 14.38 11.42 -22.81
C THR A 285 14.21 12.22 -21.52
N GLU A 286 13.33 13.23 -21.52
CA GLU A 286 12.98 13.97 -20.29
C GLU A 286 12.38 13.04 -19.23
N MET A 287 11.38 12.23 -19.60
CA MET A 287 10.73 11.31 -18.68
C MET A 287 11.69 10.21 -18.18
N GLN A 288 12.59 9.74 -19.04
CA GLN A 288 13.65 8.82 -18.65
C GLN A 288 14.59 9.47 -17.62
N SER A 289 15.06 10.69 -17.88
CA SER A 289 15.92 11.44 -16.95
C SER A 289 15.24 11.61 -15.58
N VAL A 290 13.97 12.01 -15.56
CA VAL A 290 13.15 12.09 -14.34
C VAL A 290 13.06 10.74 -13.63
N SER A 291 12.88 9.65 -14.38
CA SER A 291 12.71 8.31 -13.82
C SER A 291 14.00 7.78 -13.19
N VAL A 292 15.14 7.98 -13.84
CA VAL A 292 16.46 7.59 -13.31
C VAL A 292 16.79 8.40 -12.07
N GLN A 293 16.61 9.73 -12.10
CA GLN A 293 16.81 10.58 -10.92
C GLN A 293 15.86 10.22 -9.78
N GLY A 294 14.60 9.92 -10.11
CA GLY A 294 13.59 9.47 -9.16
C GLY A 294 13.97 8.17 -8.47
N LEU A 295 14.37 7.13 -9.22
CA LEU A 295 14.84 5.86 -8.65
C LEU A 295 16.05 6.05 -7.73
N ARG A 296 16.99 6.91 -8.15
CA ARG A 296 18.16 7.28 -7.34
C ARG A 296 17.72 7.92 -6.02
N ALA A 297 16.82 8.90 -6.07
CA ALA A 297 16.31 9.57 -4.86
C ALA A 297 15.55 8.61 -3.93
N LEU A 298 14.74 7.69 -4.49
CA LEU A 298 13.99 6.69 -3.74
C LEU A 298 14.93 5.79 -2.92
N GLY A 299 15.92 5.18 -3.58
CA GLY A 299 16.87 4.28 -2.95
C GLY A 299 17.84 4.99 -2.00
N GLY A 300 18.43 6.11 -2.44
CA GLY A 300 19.52 6.76 -1.71
C GLY A 300 19.10 7.70 -0.57
N SER A 301 17.87 8.20 -0.55
CA SER A 301 17.46 9.26 0.39
C SER A 301 16.08 9.04 1.01
N ILE A 302 15.04 8.82 0.19
CA ILE A 302 13.65 8.81 0.66
C ILE A 302 13.38 7.58 1.54
N VAL A 303 13.70 6.37 1.06
CA VAL A 303 13.45 5.15 1.82
C VAL A 303 14.36 5.00 3.04
N PRO A 304 15.67 5.31 2.99
CA PRO A 304 16.51 5.34 4.19
C PRO A 304 16.05 6.33 5.27
N LYS A 305 15.37 7.42 4.90
CA LYS A 305 14.72 8.30 5.90
C LYS A 305 13.49 7.63 6.50
N LEU A 306 12.68 6.97 5.68
CA LEU A 306 11.50 6.23 6.14
C LEU A 306 11.84 5.09 7.11
N THR A 307 12.99 4.42 6.95
CA THR A 307 13.43 3.36 7.88
C THR A 307 13.68 3.88 9.30
N GLN A 308 13.99 5.18 9.47
CA GLN A 308 14.22 5.79 10.79
C GLN A 308 12.95 5.82 11.66
N ALA A 309 11.78 5.72 11.03
CA ALA A 309 10.51 5.64 11.74
C ALA A 309 10.29 4.29 12.46
N HIS A 310 11.06 3.26 12.10
CA HIS A 310 10.91 1.88 12.59
C HIS A 310 9.46 1.39 12.65
N SER A 311 8.67 1.70 11.61
CA SER A 311 7.25 1.33 11.53
C SER A 311 7.10 -0.19 11.40
N ASP A 312 6.19 -0.79 12.17
CA ASP A 312 5.82 -2.20 12.04
C ASP A 312 4.80 -2.48 10.92
N CYS A 313 4.53 -1.52 10.03
CA CYS A 313 3.57 -1.67 8.93
C CYS A 313 4.09 -2.69 7.89
N PRO A 314 3.39 -3.81 7.61
CA PRO A 314 3.85 -4.82 6.64
C PRO A 314 3.94 -4.27 5.20
N LEU A 315 3.23 -3.19 4.89
CA LEU A 315 3.31 -2.48 3.61
C LEU A 315 4.70 -1.91 3.32
N LEU A 316 5.47 -1.64 4.38
CA LEU A 316 6.84 -1.14 4.26
C LEU A 316 7.76 -2.19 3.60
N ALA A 317 7.50 -3.48 3.77
CA ALA A 317 8.35 -4.54 3.23
C ALA A 317 8.50 -4.46 1.70
N ARG A 318 7.40 -4.19 0.98
CA ARG A 318 7.43 -4.02 -0.49
C ARG A 318 8.16 -2.75 -0.92
N CYS A 319 8.00 -1.66 -0.16
CA CYS A 319 8.72 -0.41 -0.38
C CYS A 319 10.23 -0.61 -0.24
N LEU A 320 10.66 -1.27 0.84
CA LEU A 320 12.08 -1.62 1.08
C LEU A 320 12.64 -2.52 -0.02
N TYR A 321 11.91 -3.58 -0.39
CA TYR A 321 12.30 -4.46 -1.49
C TYR A 321 12.50 -3.69 -2.80
N THR A 322 11.57 -2.79 -3.13
CA THR A 322 11.62 -1.97 -4.35
C THR A 322 12.83 -1.02 -4.33
N ALA A 323 13.09 -0.38 -3.19
CA ALA A 323 14.24 0.50 -3.03
C ALA A 323 15.58 -0.26 -3.07
N ALA A 324 15.64 -1.46 -2.49
CA ALA A 324 16.82 -2.32 -2.55
C ALA A 324 17.17 -2.70 -4.00
N ASN A 325 16.16 -3.02 -4.82
CA ASN A 325 16.37 -3.25 -6.25
C ASN A 325 16.90 -1.99 -6.97
N ALA A 326 16.33 -0.82 -6.67
CA ALA A 326 16.83 0.45 -7.23
C ALA A 326 18.29 0.71 -6.84
N CYS A 327 18.66 0.55 -5.56
CA CYS A 327 20.05 0.66 -5.13
C CYS A 327 20.96 -0.34 -5.86
N SER A 328 20.53 -1.60 -5.99
CA SER A 328 21.33 -2.63 -6.65
C SER A 328 21.67 -2.29 -8.10
N TRP A 329 20.76 -1.62 -8.81
CA TRP A 329 20.99 -1.17 -10.18
C TRP A 329 22.12 -0.14 -10.24
N PHE A 330 22.06 0.92 -9.42
CA PHE A 330 23.09 1.95 -9.39
C PHE A 330 24.42 1.47 -8.81
N ILE A 331 24.42 0.49 -7.91
CA ILE A 331 25.66 -0.10 -7.39
C ILE A 331 26.40 -0.88 -8.49
N ARG A 332 25.66 -1.61 -9.33
CA ARG A 332 26.22 -2.45 -10.41
C ARG A 332 26.71 -1.63 -11.60
N GLU A 333 25.98 -0.58 -11.96
CA GLU A 333 26.29 0.25 -13.14
C GLU A 333 27.23 1.42 -12.79
N ASP A 334 26.92 2.18 -11.73
CA ASP A 334 27.58 3.46 -11.43
C ASP A 334 28.58 3.37 -10.26
N TYR A 335 28.69 2.23 -9.57
CA TYR A 335 29.56 2.00 -8.41
C TYR A 335 29.37 3.04 -7.27
N GLU A 336 28.17 3.60 -7.12
CA GLU A 336 27.89 4.67 -6.16
C GLU A 336 27.99 4.16 -4.69
N PRO A 337 28.94 4.66 -3.87
CA PRO A 337 29.12 4.19 -2.49
C PRO A 337 27.94 4.58 -1.57
N GLN A 338 27.29 5.71 -1.85
CA GLN A 338 26.10 6.15 -1.11
C GLN A 338 24.95 5.14 -1.23
N MET A 339 24.81 4.50 -2.41
CA MET A 339 23.79 3.47 -2.63
C MET A 339 24.07 2.19 -1.87
N ARG A 340 25.34 1.82 -1.68
CA ARG A 340 25.71 0.66 -0.85
C ARG A 340 25.32 0.87 0.62
N SER A 341 25.64 2.05 1.16
CA SER A 341 25.25 2.42 2.54
C SER A 341 23.72 2.47 2.71
N ALA A 342 23.01 3.03 1.73
CA ALA A 342 21.55 3.03 1.72
C ALA A 342 20.97 1.61 1.65
N LEU A 343 21.52 0.75 0.78
CA LEU A 343 21.11 -0.65 0.65
C LEU A 343 21.29 -1.41 1.96
N ALA A 344 22.42 -1.24 2.65
CA ALA A 344 22.67 -1.86 3.95
C ALA A 344 21.60 -1.47 4.99
N THR A 345 21.24 -0.18 5.03
CA THR A 345 20.18 0.34 5.92
C THR A 345 18.81 -0.27 5.59
N ILE A 346 18.47 -0.33 4.30
CA ILE A 346 17.21 -0.90 3.81
C ILE A 346 17.10 -2.39 4.15
N VAL A 347 18.18 -3.16 3.92
CA VAL A 347 18.24 -4.59 4.21
C VAL A 347 18.15 -4.85 5.71
N ALA A 348 18.78 -4.03 6.55
CA ALA A 348 18.67 -4.14 8.00
C ALA A 348 17.22 -3.95 8.49
N GLU A 349 16.52 -2.95 7.99
CA GLU A 349 15.11 -2.72 8.34
C GLU A 349 14.20 -3.85 7.81
N LEU A 350 14.48 -4.39 6.62
CA LEU A 350 13.73 -5.54 6.09
C LEU A 350 13.95 -6.79 6.96
N LYS A 351 15.18 -7.04 7.43
CA LYS A 351 15.49 -8.10 8.40
C LYS A 351 14.72 -7.90 9.71
N ARG A 352 14.63 -6.67 10.22
CA ARG A 352 13.81 -6.35 11.40
C ARG A 352 12.33 -6.69 11.19
N LEU A 353 11.75 -6.27 10.06
CA LEU A 353 10.35 -6.60 9.74
C LEU A 353 10.11 -8.11 9.62
N SER A 354 11.12 -8.87 9.17
CA SER A 354 11.03 -10.33 9.02
C SER A 354 10.88 -11.09 10.34
N GLU A 355 11.19 -10.46 11.48
CA GLU A 355 10.94 -11.04 12.81
C GLU A 355 9.44 -11.25 13.09
N ARG A 356 8.58 -10.49 12.41
CA ARG A 356 7.12 -10.54 12.58
C ARG A 356 6.39 -10.94 11.31
N TRP A 357 6.80 -10.41 10.16
CA TRP A 357 6.05 -10.52 8.92
C TRP A 357 6.76 -11.41 7.92
N ALA A 358 6.18 -12.56 7.59
CA ALA A 358 6.78 -13.51 6.66
C ALA A 358 6.94 -12.92 5.24
N ILE A 359 6.14 -11.92 4.85
CA ILE A 359 6.34 -11.19 3.59
C ILE A 359 7.74 -10.55 3.48
N ALA A 360 8.31 -10.07 4.58
CA ALA A 360 9.65 -9.52 4.57
C ALA A 360 10.70 -10.64 4.39
N THR A 361 10.47 -11.81 4.98
CA THR A 361 11.31 -13.00 4.76
C THR A 361 11.33 -13.42 3.28
N GLU A 362 10.17 -13.45 2.62
CA GLU A 362 10.07 -13.76 1.18
C GLU A 362 10.82 -12.71 0.33
N TYR A 363 10.70 -11.42 0.64
CA TYR A 363 11.46 -10.40 -0.07
C TYR A 363 12.97 -10.52 0.15
N ILE A 364 13.44 -10.90 1.34
CA ILE A 364 14.88 -11.17 1.58
C ILE A 364 15.34 -12.33 0.71
N ALA A 365 14.58 -13.41 0.64
CA ALA A 365 14.90 -14.56 -0.22
C ALA A 365 14.97 -14.16 -1.71
N LEU A 366 14.08 -13.28 -2.18
CA LEU A 366 14.14 -12.74 -3.54
C LEU A 366 15.39 -11.86 -3.78
N LEU A 367 15.81 -11.06 -2.80
CA LEU A 367 17.04 -10.28 -2.89
C LEU A 367 18.29 -11.18 -2.92
N GLU A 368 18.27 -12.28 -2.15
CA GLU A 368 19.33 -13.29 -2.16
C GLU A 368 19.45 -13.97 -3.52
N GLN A 369 18.32 -14.44 -4.07
CA GLN A 369 18.26 -15.03 -5.41
C GLN A 369 18.76 -14.07 -6.50
N GLY A 370 18.47 -12.77 -6.36
CA GLY A 370 18.95 -11.73 -7.26
C GLY A 370 20.43 -11.36 -7.08
N GLY A 371 21.14 -11.95 -6.10
CA GLY A 371 22.53 -11.62 -5.76
C GLY A 371 22.69 -10.19 -5.24
N ILE A 372 21.64 -9.59 -4.67
CA ILE A 372 21.65 -8.21 -4.17
C ILE A 372 22.26 -8.16 -2.76
N LEU A 373 22.07 -9.20 -1.95
CA LEU A 373 22.62 -9.26 -0.59
C LEU A 373 24.15 -9.25 -0.59
N ASN A 374 24.79 -9.88 -1.58
CA ASN A 374 26.25 -9.89 -1.73
C ASN A 374 26.83 -8.46 -1.89
N LEU A 375 26.06 -7.52 -2.45
CA LEU A 375 26.49 -6.13 -2.63
C LEU A 375 26.65 -5.36 -1.31
N VAL A 376 26.07 -5.90 -0.22
CA VAL A 376 26.18 -5.38 1.14
C VAL A 376 27.38 -6.00 1.87
N ASP A 377 27.68 -7.27 1.59
CA ASP A 377 28.73 -8.04 2.27
C ASP A 377 30.12 -7.88 1.63
N ASP A 378 30.19 -7.41 0.37
CA ASP A 378 31.45 -7.01 -0.28
C ASP A 378 31.96 -5.68 0.33
N ASP A 379 32.61 -5.78 1.50
CA ASP A 379 33.59 -4.78 1.93
C ASP A 379 34.76 -4.81 0.93
N PRO A 380 35.29 -3.65 0.48
CA PRO A 380 36.54 -3.65 -0.27
C PRO A 380 37.66 -4.02 0.70
N GLU A 381 37.90 -5.31 0.90
CA GLU A 381 39.19 -5.77 1.38
C GLU A 381 40.24 -5.17 0.46
N PHE A 382 41.06 -4.29 1.04
CA PHE A 382 42.34 -3.88 0.48
C PHE A 382 43.05 -5.13 -0.02
N GLU A 383 43.08 -5.37 -1.33
CA GLU A 383 44.17 -6.15 -1.91
C GLU A 383 45.44 -5.32 -1.69
N PRO A 384 46.38 -5.74 -0.82
CA PRO A 384 47.67 -5.09 -0.79
C PRO A 384 48.32 -5.40 -2.14
N ILE A 385 48.54 -4.35 -2.92
CA ILE A 385 49.40 -4.38 -4.10
C ILE A 385 50.73 -4.98 -3.65
N GLN A 386 50.94 -6.27 -3.95
CA GLN A 386 52.25 -6.87 -3.89
C GLN A 386 53.04 -6.31 -5.06
N CYS A 387 53.76 -5.20 -4.81
CA CYS A 387 54.91 -4.85 -5.63
C CYS A 387 55.98 -5.93 -5.41
N GLY A 388 56.07 -6.86 -6.37
CA GLY A 388 57.20 -7.74 -6.59
C GLY A 388 57.91 -7.35 -7.88
#